data_AF-A0A2R6DR60-F1
#
_entry.id   AF-A0A2R6DR60-F1
#
_cell.length_a   1.000
_cell.length_b   1.000
_cell.length_c   1.000
_cell.angle_alpha   90.00
_cell.angle_beta   90.00
_cell.angle_gamma   90.00
#
_symmetry.space_group_name_H-M   'P 1'
#
loop_
_entity.id
_entity.type
_entity.pdbx_description
1 polymer ?
#
loop_
_entity_poly.entity_id
_entity_poly.type
_entity_poly.pdbx_seq_one_letter_code
_entity_poly.pdbx_strand_id
1 'polypeptide(L)'
;MVIDPSVETPAFLALLGVHVLAGLFALGAGFGAIVTTKGGRRHNAAGRLYVLSMAVVVTTAVPLAVWVENWFLLAIAAFSGYLVFGGYRVI
;
A
#
# COMPACT_ATOMS: atom_id res chain seq x y z
N MET A 1 -27.47 -1.89 -7.89
CA MET A 1 -26.02 -2.11 -7.78
C MET A 1 -25.55 -2.55 -9.15
N VAL A 2 -25.15 -1.61 -10.01
CA VAL A 2 -24.59 -1.93 -11.32
C VAL A 2 -23.15 -2.36 -11.07
N ILE A 3 -22.84 -3.63 -11.30
CA ILE A 3 -21.46 -4.11 -11.36
C ILE A 3 -20.92 -3.60 -12.69
N ASP A 4 -19.95 -2.70 -12.65
CA ASP A 4 -19.29 -2.23 -13.86
C ASP A 4 -18.48 -3.39 -14.44
N PRO A 5 -18.76 -3.87 -15.67
CA PRO A 5 -18.07 -5.04 -16.23
C PRO A 5 -16.56 -4.81 -16.41
N SER A 6 -16.08 -3.56 -16.32
CA SER A 6 -14.65 -3.25 -16.37
C SER A 6 -13.86 -3.78 -15.15
N VAL A 7 -14.50 -3.97 -13.98
CA VAL A 7 -13.85 -4.52 -12.78
C VAL A 7 -13.65 -6.03 -12.81
N GLU A 8 -14.27 -6.72 -13.78
CA GLU A 8 -14.09 -8.17 -13.97
C GLU A 8 -12.96 -8.49 -14.96
N THR A 9 -12.32 -7.46 -15.52
CA THR A 9 -11.22 -7.66 -16.46
C THR A 9 -10.03 -8.35 -15.79
N PRO A 10 -9.33 -9.28 -16.48
CA PRO A 10 -8.21 -10.00 -15.90
C PRO A 10 -7.08 -9.05 -15.46
N ALA A 11 -6.91 -7.92 -16.14
CA ALA A 11 -5.96 -6.88 -15.77
C ALA A 11 -6.32 -6.21 -14.42
N PHE A 12 -7.59 -5.87 -14.21
CA PHE A 12 -8.06 -5.30 -12.95
C PHE A 12 -7.86 -6.27 -11.79
N LEU A 13 -8.26 -7.53 -11.97
CA LEU A 13 -8.10 -8.58 -10.95
C LEU A 13 -6.62 -8.84 -10.62
N ALA A 14 -5.74 -8.82 -11.63
CA ALA A 14 -4.30 -8.96 -11.41
C ALA A 14 -3.73 -7.78 -10.60
N LEU A 15 -4.09 -6.54 -10.96
CA LEU A 15 -3.70 -5.34 -10.23
C LEU A 15 -4.20 -5.36 -8.78
N LEU A 16 -5.46 -5.71 -8.58
CA LEU A 16 -6.07 -5.84 -7.26
C LEU A 16 -5.40 -6.95 -6.45
N GLY A 17 -5.09 -8.09 -7.07
CA GLY A 17 -4.35 -9.19 -6.43
C GLY A 17 -2.98 -8.75 -5.93
N VAL A 18 -2.20 -8.07 -6.79
CA VAL A 18 -0.90 -7.50 -6.40
C VAL A 18 -1.05 -6.49 -5.28
N HIS A 19 -2.05 -5.61 -5.35
CA HIS A 19 -2.35 -4.63 -4.32
C HIS A 19 -2.61 -5.28 -2.95
N VAL A 20 -3.48 -6.30 -2.92
CA VAL A 20 -3.82 -7.03 -1.69
C VAL A 20 -2.61 -7.76 -1.11
N LEU A 21 -1.84 -8.47 -1.94
CA LEU A 21 -0.63 -9.17 -1.49
C LEU A 21 0.42 -8.19 -0.94
N ALA A 22 0.68 -7.08 -1.64
CA ALA A 22 1.57 -6.03 -1.16
C ALA A 22 1.08 -5.41 0.15
N GLY A 23 -0.23 -5.21 0.29
CA GLY A 23 -0.86 -4.74 1.53
C GLY A 23 -0.64 -5.71 2.70
N LEU A 24 -0.74 -7.02 2.48
CA LEU A 24 -0.45 -8.03 3.50
C LEU A 24 1.01 -7.99 3.95
N PHE A 25 1.96 -7.85 3.02
CA PHE A 25 3.37 -7.69 3.36
C PHE A 25 3.63 -6.39 4.13
N ALA A 26 2.98 -5.29 3.74
CA ALA A 26 3.06 -4.02 4.46
C ALA A 26 2.52 -4.18 5.90
N LEU A 27 1.37 -4.80 6.09
CA LEU A 27 0.81 -5.05 7.42
C LEU A 27 1.72 -5.92 8.28
N GLY A 28 2.27 -7.00 7.73
CA GLY A 28 3.22 -7.86 8.45
C GLY A 28 4.49 -7.12 8.85
N ALA A 29 5.06 -6.31 7.95
CA ALA A 29 6.24 -5.49 8.21
C ALA A 29 5.96 -4.38 9.24
N GLY A 30 4.81 -3.72 9.15
CA GLY A 30 4.37 -2.70 10.10
C GLY A 30 4.16 -3.28 11.49
N PHE A 31 3.50 -4.44 11.60
CA PHE A 31 3.36 -5.15 12.86
C PHE A 31 4.73 -5.53 13.43
N GLY A 32 5.62 -6.08 12.60
CA GLY A 32 7.02 -6.37 12.98
C GLY A 32 7.77 -5.14 13.49
N ALA A 33 7.54 -3.96 12.90
CA ALA A 33 8.13 -2.71 13.37
C ALA A 33 7.56 -2.28 14.74
N ILE A 34 6.28 -2.54 15.02
CA ILE A 34 5.62 -2.21 16.29
C ILE A 34 6.14 -3.08 17.45
N VAL A 35 6.31 -4.39 17.24
CA VAL A 35 6.83 -5.30 18.29
C VAL A 35 8.35 -5.21 18.50
N THR A 36 9.07 -4.51 17.64
CA THR A 36 10.54 -4.35 17.77
C THR A 36 10.90 -3.03 18.43
N THR A 37 12.08 -3.01 19.08
CA THR A 37 12.60 -1.82 19.75
C THR A 37 12.86 -0.72 18.72
N LYS A 38 12.16 0.42 18.88
CA LYS A 38 12.30 1.60 18.00
C LYS A 38 13.77 2.02 17.87
N GLY A 39 14.24 2.24 16.64
CA GLY A 39 15.62 2.63 16.33
C GLY A 39 16.65 1.49 16.35
N GLY A 40 16.25 0.26 16.70
CA GLY A 40 17.10 -0.91 16.55
C GLY A 40 17.18 -1.43 15.10
N ARG A 41 18.21 -2.22 14.79
CA ARG A 41 18.39 -2.84 13.44
C ARG A 41 17.15 -3.57 12.92
N ARG A 42 16.42 -4.27 13.81
CA ARG A 42 15.20 -5.03 13.45
C ARG A 42 14.02 -4.09 13.13
N HIS A 43 13.89 -2.99 13.86
CA HIS A 43 12.87 -1.97 13.59
C HIS A 43 13.13 -1.26 12.26
N ASN A 44 14.38 -0.87 11.99
CA ASN A 44 14.71 -0.19 10.73
C ASN A 44 14.59 -1.15 9.52
N ALA A 45 14.93 -2.43 9.67
CA ALA A 45 14.72 -3.42 8.63
C ALA A 45 13.22 -3.65 8.34
N ALA A 46 12.40 -3.79 9.38
CA ALA A 46 10.95 -3.91 9.25
C ALA A 46 10.32 -2.64 8.65
N GLY A 47 10.76 -1.46 9.08
CA GLY A 47 10.35 -0.17 8.51
C GLY A 47 10.71 -0.04 7.03
N ARG A 48 11.90 -0.50 6.62
CA ARG A 48 12.30 -0.49 5.21
C ARG A 48 11.46 -1.44 4.36
N LEU A 49 11.14 -2.64 4.86
CA LEU A 49 10.23 -3.57 4.20
C LEU A 49 8.81 -2.99 4.10
N TYR A 50 8.34 -2.32 5.15
CA TYR A 50 7.06 -1.61 5.18
C TYR A 50 7.01 -0.54 4.08
N VAL A 51 8.03 0.33 4.00
CA VAL A 51 8.12 1.38 2.99
C VAL A 51 8.13 0.80 1.57
N LEU A 52 8.92 -0.25 1.32
CA LEU A 52 8.97 -0.91 0.01
C LEU A 52 7.60 -1.48 -0.38
N SER A 53 6.96 -2.20 0.54
CA SER A 53 5.65 -2.84 0.30
C SER A 53 4.58 -1.77 0.06
N MET A 54 4.60 -0.70 0.86
CA MET A 54 3.60 0.36 0.76
C MET A 54 3.80 1.24 -0.49
N ALA A 55 5.03 1.36 -1.01
CA ALA A 55 5.26 1.96 -2.33
C ALA A 55 4.53 1.18 -3.43
N VAL A 56 4.59 -0.16 -3.40
CA VAL A 56 3.84 -1.02 -4.33
C VAL A 56 2.33 -0.83 -4.16
N VAL A 57 1.84 -0.79 -2.91
CA VAL A 57 0.42 -0.53 -2.60
C VAL A 57 -0.04 0.81 -3.20
N VAL A 58 0.71 1.89 -3.04
CA VAL A 58 0.35 3.20 -3.58
C VAL A 58 0.39 3.21 -5.11
N THR A 59 1.42 2.62 -5.72
CA THR A 59 1.52 2.55 -7.20
C THR A 59 0.39 1.74 -7.83
N THR A 60 -0.16 0.75 -7.13
CA THR A 60 -1.30 -0.05 -7.59
C THR A 60 -2.64 0.58 -7.22
N ALA A 61 -2.72 1.30 -6.10
CA ALA A 61 -3.94 1.98 -5.64
C ALA A 61 -4.36 3.13 -6.57
N VAL A 62 -3.40 3.89 -7.09
CA VAL A 62 -3.67 5.02 -8.00
C VAL A 62 -4.44 4.58 -9.25
N PRO A 63 -3.93 3.63 -10.07
CA PRO A 63 -4.66 3.18 -11.24
C PRO A 63 -5.99 2.51 -10.87
N LEU A 64 -6.05 1.73 -9.79
CA LEU A 64 -7.31 1.12 -9.32
C LEU A 64 -8.37 2.19 -8.98
N ALA A 65 -7.99 3.23 -8.23
CA ALA A 65 -8.90 4.31 -7.82
C ALA A 65 -9.38 5.15 -9.01
N VAL A 66 -8.52 5.39 -10.01
CA VAL A 66 -8.91 6.05 -11.26
C VAL A 66 -9.85 5.17 -12.08
N TRP A 67 -9.62 3.86 -12.13
CA TRP A 67 -10.45 2.91 -12.90
C TRP A 67 -11.88 2.84 -12.37
N VAL A 68 -12.07 2.89 -11.05
CA VAL A 68 -13.40 2.93 -10.42
C VAL A 68 -13.94 4.35 -10.23
N GLU A 69 -13.27 5.36 -10.80
CA GLU A 69 -13.61 6.79 -10.73
C GLU A 69 -13.88 7.28 -9.29
N ASN A 70 -13.14 6.74 -8.31
CA ASN A 70 -13.35 7.01 -6.89
C ASN A 70 -12.28 7.95 -6.35
N TRP A 71 -12.59 9.25 -6.37
CA TRP A 71 -11.71 10.32 -5.87
C TRP A 71 -11.34 10.17 -4.39
N PHE A 72 -12.21 9.58 -3.57
CA PHE A 72 -11.93 9.35 -2.16
C PHE A 72 -10.82 8.31 -1.98
N LEU A 73 -10.86 7.20 -2.72
CA LEU A 73 -9.80 6.19 -2.70
C LEU A 73 -8.47 6.76 -3.22
N LEU A 74 -8.53 7.63 -4.23
CA LEU A 74 -7.33 8.30 -4.74
C LEU A 74 -6.72 9.24 -3.68
N ALA A 75 -7.55 9.99 -2.96
CA ALA A 75 -7.10 10.85 -1.87
C ALA A 75 -6.46 10.03 -0.73
N ILE A 76 -7.02 8.86 -0.39
CA ILE A 76 -6.42 7.94 0.59
C ILE A 76 -5.07 7.43 0.09
N ALA A 77 -4.95 7.06 -1.18
CA ALA A 77 -3.68 6.61 -1.75
C ALA A 77 -2.59 7.69 -1.64
N ALA A 78 -2.93 8.94 -2.00
CA ALA A 78 -2.02 10.08 -1.89
C ALA A 78 -1.64 10.37 -0.42
N PHE A 79 -2.62 10.43 0.48
CA PHE A 79 -2.41 10.65 1.90
C PHE A 79 -1.51 9.57 2.52
N SER A 80 -1.79 8.31 2.23
CA SER A 80 -1.00 7.17 2.71
C SER A 80 0.42 7.20 2.17
N GLY A 81 0.60 7.51 0.88
CA GLY A 81 1.91 7.71 0.28
C GLY A 81 2.73 8.81 0.95
N TYR A 82 2.08 9.93 1.30
CA TYR A 82 2.72 11.01 2.04
C TYR A 82 3.19 10.56 3.44
N LEU A 83 2.37 9.81 4.18
CA LEU A 83 2.76 9.29 5.50
C LEU A 83 3.96 8.34 5.41
N VAL A 84 3.97 7.46 4.40
CA VAL A 84 5.08 6.51 4.17
C VAL A 84 6.37 7.24 3.83
N PHE A 85 6.30 8.25 2.96
CA PHE A 85 7.44 9.11 2.65
C PHE A 85 7.95 9.85 3.90
N GLY A 86 7.02 10.34 4.73
CA GLY A 86 7.31 10.94 6.03
C GLY A 86 8.00 9.99 7.01
N GLY A 87 7.70 8.69 6.96
CA GLY A 87 8.40 7.67 7.73
C GLY A 87 9.77 7.33 7.15
N TYR A 88 9.88 7.19 5.83
CA TYR A 88 11.13 6.84 5.14
C TYR A 88 12.28 7.82 5.42
N ARG A 89 11.99 9.12 5.52
CA ARG A 89 12.99 10.15 5.85
C ARG A 89 13.54 10.09 7.28
N VAL A 90 12.95 9.28 8.17
CA VAL A 90 13.32 9.20 9.60
C VAL A 90 13.97 7.85 9.96
N ILE A 91 13.93 6.86 9.06
CA ILE A 91 14.57 5.53 9.23
C ILE A 91 16.08 5.64 8.97
#